data_AF-A0A8J4PRV0-F1
#
_entry.id   AF-A0A8J4PRV0-F1
#
_cell.length_a   1.000
_cell.length_b   1.000
_cell.length_c   1.000
_cell.angle_alpha   90.00
_cell.angle_beta   90.00
_cell.angle_gamma   90.00
#
_symmetry.space_group_name_H-M   'P 1'
#
loop_
_entity.id
_entity.type
_entity.pdbx_description
1 polymer ?
#
loop_
_entity_poly.entity_id
_entity_poly.type
_entity_poly.pdbx_seq_one_letter_code
_entity_poly.pdbx_strand_id
1 'polypeptide(L)'
;MGENLAYIVTKLLGSPEEAECISKFELHDHRPANHFRLILITEKNAWCRNISIELSNGKTFGINVGESYGKDHSKVKWDEMLIDLEGATWLKCYYSKMKVVMTTLKVKELNSSQMEALKTKTMVFYWPNDDSSYFNDASNRPSPGQIGASA
;
A
#
# COMPACT_ATOMS: atom_id res chain seq x y z
N MET A 1 9.28 -0.05 23.77
CA MET A 1 7.83 -0.05 23.49
C MET A 1 7.67 -0.06 21.98
N GLY A 2 7.33 -1.20 21.38
CA GLY A 2 7.14 -1.30 19.93
C GLY A 2 5.76 -0.80 19.55
N GLU A 3 5.66 0.11 18.59
CA GLU A 3 4.37 0.48 18.01
C GLU A 3 3.73 -0.74 17.33
N ASN A 4 2.42 -0.91 17.50
CA ASN A 4 1.68 -1.99 16.86
C ASN A 4 1.65 -1.80 15.32
N LEU A 5 1.82 -2.88 14.55
CA LEU A 5 1.85 -2.80 13.09
C LEU A 5 0.56 -2.25 12.49
N ALA A 6 -0.60 -2.55 13.09
CA ALA A 6 -1.88 -1.95 12.70
C ALA A 6 -1.83 -0.42 12.79
N TYR A 7 -1.16 0.13 13.81
CA TYR A 7 -0.98 1.56 14.01
C TYR A 7 -0.01 2.17 12.99
N ILE A 8 1.08 1.47 12.64
CA ILE A 8 2.01 1.91 11.58
C ILE A 8 1.30 1.93 10.23
N VAL A 9 0.49 0.93 9.92
CA VAL A 9 -0.28 0.91 8.68
C VAL A 9 -1.31 2.06 8.66
N THR A 10 -1.94 2.40 9.78
CA THR A 10 -2.83 3.58 9.85
C THR A 10 -2.05 4.87 9.60
N LYS A 11 -0.82 4.99 10.10
CA LYS A 11 0.05 6.15 9.80
C LYS A 11 0.42 6.23 8.31
N LEU A 12 0.58 5.09 7.65
CA LEU A 12 0.74 5.05 6.21
C LEU A 12 -0.55 5.57 5.54
N LEU A 13 -1.72 5.05 5.89
CA LEU A 13 -3.00 5.32 5.22
C LEU A 13 -3.59 6.76 5.29
N GLY A 14 -2.93 7.75 5.90
CA GLY A 14 -3.45 9.13 5.98
C GLY A 14 -4.40 9.38 7.17
N SER A 15 -5.43 10.22 7.01
CA SER A 15 -6.35 10.59 8.11
C SER A 15 -7.36 9.49 8.41
N PRO A 16 -7.99 9.47 9.61
CA PRO A 16 -9.00 8.46 9.97
C PRO A 16 -10.14 8.32 8.95
N GLU A 17 -10.59 9.41 8.30
CA GLU A 17 -11.66 9.33 7.29
C GLU A 17 -11.23 8.61 6.00
N GLU A 18 -9.94 8.65 5.63
CA GLU A 18 -9.41 7.86 4.51
C GLU A 18 -9.08 6.42 4.93
N ALA A 19 -8.72 6.22 6.20
CA ALA A 19 -8.52 4.90 6.78
C ALA A 19 -9.84 4.09 6.84
N GLU A 20 -11.00 4.75 6.94
CA GLU A 20 -12.32 4.11 6.79
C GLU A 20 -12.55 3.55 5.37
N CYS A 21 -11.85 4.06 4.36
CA CYS A 21 -11.95 3.59 2.97
C CYS A 21 -10.91 2.52 2.59
N ILE A 22 -9.98 2.15 3.48
CA ILE A 22 -8.90 1.21 3.14
C ILE A 22 -8.87 0.03 4.12
N SER A 23 -9.33 -1.12 3.64
CA SER A 23 -9.14 -2.39 4.33
C SER A 23 -7.70 -2.87 4.16
N LYS A 24 -7.18 -3.65 5.12
CA LYS A 24 -5.82 -4.21 5.12
C LYS A 24 -5.81 -5.59 5.77
N PHE A 25 -4.89 -6.45 5.34
CA PHE A 25 -4.39 -7.54 6.19
C PHE A 25 -2.90 -7.76 5.93
N GLU A 26 -2.25 -8.35 6.92
CA GLU A 26 -0.83 -8.68 6.90
C GLU A 26 -0.62 -10.09 6.38
N LEU A 27 0.46 -10.31 5.65
CA LEU A 27 1.04 -11.64 5.51
C LEU A 27 2.53 -11.62 5.81
N HIS A 28 2.97 -12.67 6.50
CA HIS A 28 4.37 -13.03 6.60
C HIS A 28 4.72 -13.90 5.38
N ASP A 29 5.42 -13.35 4.38
CA ASP A 29 5.85 -14.11 3.20
C ASP A 29 7.39 -14.13 3.04
N HIS A 30 8.13 -14.10 4.15
CA HIS A 30 9.58 -14.28 4.22
C HIS A 30 10.37 -13.40 3.23
N ARG A 31 10.04 -12.11 3.13
CA ARG A 31 10.81 -11.17 2.28
C ARG A 31 12.27 -11.08 2.74
N PRO A 32 13.20 -10.66 1.84
CA PRO A 32 14.59 -10.43 2.19
C PRO A 32 14.74 -9.53 3.42
N ALA A 33 15.81 -9.74 4.18
CA ALA A 33 16.15 -8.87 5.31
C ALA A 33 16.22 -7.41 4.82
N ASN A 34 15.77 -6.48 5.66
CA ASN A 34 15.66 -5.05 5.34
C ASN A 34 14.67 -4.66 4.24
N HIS A 35 13.83 -5.57 3.74
CA HIS A 35 12.82 -5.22 2.73
C HIS A 35 11.41 -5.31 3.29
N PHE A 36 10.49 -4.55 2.70
CA PHE A 36 9.05 -4.80 2.81
C PHE A 36 8.40 -4.76 1.44
N ARG A 37 7.36 -5.54 1.24
CA ARG A 37 6.58 -5.55 0.00
C ARG A 37 5.32 -4.70 0.21
N LEU A 38 4.98 -3.92 -0.80
CA LEU A 38 3.74 -3.17 -0.84
C LEU A 38 2.93 -3.66 -2.03
N ILE A 39 1.67 -3.98 -1.78
CA ILE A 39 0.71 -4.41 -2.79
C ILE A 39 -0.44 -3.41 -2.76
N LEU A 40 -0.75 -2.83 -3.91
CA LEU A 40 -1.84 -1.87 -4.07
C LEU A 40 -2.92 -2.49 -4.97
N ILE A 41 -4.17 -2.47 -4.51
CA ILE A 41 -5.28 -3.18 -5.14
C ILE A 41 -6.45 -2.21 -5.27
N THR A 42 -7.07 -2.16 -6.45
CA THR A 42 -8.29 -1.41 -6.70
C THR A 42 -9.35 -2.30 -7.34
N GLU A 43 -10.62 -1.95 -7.18
CA GLU A 43 -11.67 -2.54 -8.03
C GLU A 43 -11.37 -2.34 -9.52
N LYS A 44 -11.93 -3.22 -10.36
CA LYS A 44 -11.89 -3.02 -11.81
C LYS A 44 -12.54 -1.69 -12.19
N ASN A 45 -11.96 -1.05 -13.21
CA ASN A 45 -12.40 0.24 -13.73
C ASN A 45 -12.33 1.40 -12.72
N ALA A 46 -11.67 1.21 -11.57
CA ALA A 46 -11.40 2.30 -10.65
C ALA A 46 -10.41 3.28 -11.25
N TRP A 47 -10.64 4.57 -11.01
CA TRP A 47 -9.66 5.62 -11.31
C TRP A 47 -8.27 5.25 -10.77
N CYS A 48 -7.21 5.64 -11.47
CA CYS A 48 -5.84 5.34 -11.04
C CYS A 48 -5.54 5.87 -9.63
N ARG A 49 -4.85 5.04 -8.85
CA ARG A 49 -4.34 5.31 -7.51
C ARG A 49 -2.84 5.15 -7.50
N ASN A 50 -2.17 6.00 -6.75
CA ASN A 50 -0.72 6.01 -6.62
C ASN A 50 -0.32 6.00 -5.15
N ILE A 51 0.73 5.24 -4.85
CA ILE A 51 1.50 5.38 -3.63
C ILE A 51 2.94 5.67 -4.05
N SER A 52 3.52 6.73 -3.48
CA SER A 52 4.94 7.03 -3.64
C SER A 52 5.64 7.08 -2.29
N ILE A 53 6.88 6.64 -2.23
CA ILE A 53 7.66 6.51 -1.01
C ILE A 53 9.01 7.16 -1.21
N GLU A 54 9.47 7.89 -0.20
CA GLU A 54 10.78 8.51 -0.12
C GLU A 54 11.49 8.05 1.14
N LEU A 55 12.76 7.69 1.02
CA LEU A 55 13.59 7.24 2.12
C LEU A 55 14.68 8.27 2.45
N SER A 56 15.16 8.25 3.69
CA SER A 56 16.25 9.13 4.15
C SER A 56 17.58 8.96 3.41
N ASN A 57 17.78 7.81 2.77
CA ASN A 57 18.95 7.50 1.95
C ASN A 57 18.83 8.06 0.51
N GLY A 58 17.76 8.80 0.20
CA GLY A 58 17.50 9.41 -1.10
C GLY A 58 16.80 8.50 -2.11
N LYS A 59 16.55 7.22 -1.79
CA LYS A 59 15.79 6.31 -2.67
C LYS A 59 14.32 6.71 -2.70
N THR A 60 13.72 6.66 -3.88
CA THR A 60 12.29 6.90 -4.10
C THR A 60 11.64 5.74 -4.85
N PHE A 61 10.37 5.51 -4.55
CA PHE A 61 9.59 4.38 -5.06
C PHE A 61 8.19 4.89 -5.41
N GLY A 62 7.57 4.32 -6.46
CA GLY A 62 6.19 4.61 -6.83
C GLY A 62 5.48 3.38 -7.38
N ILE A 63 4.21 3.24 -7.05
CA ILE A 63 3.34 2.15 -7.51
C ILE A 63 1.98 2.71 -7.89
N ASN A 64 1.47 2.27 -9.04
CA ASN A 64 0.20 2.74 -9.59
C ASN A 64 -0.72 1.55 -9.89
N VAL A 65 -2.00 1.69 -9.57
CA VAL A 65 -3.01 0.71 -9.96
C VAL A 65 -4.33 1.39 -10.32
N GLY A 66 -5.06 0.84 -11.27
CA GLY A 66 -6.41 1.28 -11.63
C GLY A 66 -6.64 1.18 -13.13
N GLU A 67 -7.52 2.01 -13.66
CA GLU A 67 -7.97 1.95 -15.06
C GLU A 67 -6.81 1.79 -16.05
N SER A 68 -5.74 2.57 -15.92
CA SER A 68 -4.59 2.58 -16.84
C SER A 68 -3.39 1.74 -16.40
N TYR A 69 -3.32 1.27 -15.15
CA TYR A 69 -2.11 0.62 -14.59
C TYR A 69 -2.43 -0.65 -13.79
N GLY A 70 -1.43 -1.49 -13.61
CA GLY A 70 -1.51 -2.74 -12.84
C GLY A 70 -1.92 -3.95 -13.66
N LYS A 71 -1.81 -5.11 -13.02
CA LYS A 71 -2.14 -6.44 -13.54
C LYS A 71 -3.62 -6.72 -13.37
N ASP A 72 -4.20 -7.40 -14.35
CA ASP A 72 -5.60 -7.80 -14.32
C ASP A 72 -5.82 -9.05 -13.47
N HIS A 73 -6.85 -8.98 -12.63
CA HIS A 73 -7.46 -10.13 -11.96
C HIS A 73 -8.95 -10.19 -12.32
N SER A 74 -9.63 -11.31 -12.07
CA SER A 74 -11.05 -11.46 -12.46
C SER A 74 -11.94 -10.35 -11.89
N LYS A 75 -11.68 -9.91 -10.65
CA LYS A 75 -12.50 -8.95 -9.89
C LYS A 75 -11.85 -7.58 -9.63
N VAL A 76 -10.53 -7.47 -9.71
CA VAL A 76 -9.76 -6.29 -9.29
C VAL A 76 -8.62 -6.01 -10.27
N LYS A 77 -7.96 -4.86 -10.11
CA LYS A 77 -6.61 -4.61 -10.60
C LYS A 77 -5.67 -4.53 -9.42
N TRP A 78 -4.42 -4.93 -9.63
CA TRP A 78 -3.42 -4.90 -8.57
C TRP A 78 -2.03 -4.62 -9.13
N ASP A 79 -1.14 -4.10 -8.30
CA ASP A 79 0.28 -4.05 -8.58
C ASP A 79 1.06 -4.32 -7.28
N GLU A 80 2.35 -4.59 -7.40
CA GLU A 80 3.24 -4.79 -6.25
C GLU A 80 4.61 -4.16 -6.44
N MET A 81 5.25 -3.84 -5.33
CA MET A 81 6.65 -3.46 -5.32
C MET A 81 7.36 -3.94 -4.06
N LEU A 82 8.66 -4.21 -4.19
CA LEU A 82 9.54 -4.50 -3.07
C LEU A 82 10.38 -3.25 -2.77
N ILE A 83 10.41 -2.84 -1.50
CA ILE A 83 11.08 -1.62 -1.06
C ILE A 83 12.23 -2.02 -0.15
N ASP A 84 13.42 -1.55 -0.51
CA ASP A 84 14.67 -1.76 0.22
C ASP A 84 14.90 -0.63 1.23
N LEU A 85 14.92 -0.98 2.52
CA LEU A 85 15.12 -0.06 3.63
C LEU A 85 16.59 0.05 4.06
N GLU A 86 17.53 -0.59 3.36
CA GLU A 86 18.94 -0.57 3.74
C GLU A 86 19.50 0.86 3.80
N GLY A 87 20.11 1.20 4.94
CA GLY A 87 20.67 2.53 5.21
C GLY A 87 19.65 3.64 5.42
N ALA A 88 18.35 3.35 5.45
CA ALA A 88 17.30 4.33 5.71
C ALA A 88 16.92 4.39 7.21
N THR A 89 16.71 5.60 7.73
CA THR A 89 16.33 5.89 9.12
C THR A 89 14.95 6.53 9.22
N TRP A 90 14.41 7.03 8.11
CA TRP A 90 13.02 7.44 8.01
C TRP A 90 12.46 7.12 6.62
N LEU A 91 11.13 7.03 6.55
CA LEU A 91 10.34 6.85 5.35
C LEU A 91 9.21 7.89 5.32
N LYS A 92 8.99 8.54 4.18
CA LYS A 92 7.78 9.32 3.89
C LYS A 92 6.94 8.59 2.86
N CYS A 93 5.65 8.53 3.12
CA CYS A 93 4.70 7.96 2.17
C CYS A 93 3.75 9.05 1.67
N TYR A 94 3.50 9.03 0.37
CA TYR A 94 2.67 9.94 -0.39
C TYR A 94 1.55 9.14 -1.05
N TYR A 95 0.32 9.60 -0.91
CA TYR A 95 -0.85 9.01 -1.53
C TYR A 95 -1.42 10.01 -2.51
N SER A 96 -1.88 9.55 -3.66
CA SER A 96 -2.69 10.38 -4.51
C SER A 96 -3.76 9.61 -5.25
N LYS A 97 -4.91 10.27 -5.37
CA LYS A 97 -5.93 9.92 -6.34
C LYS A 97 -5.66 10.75 -7.58
N MET A 98 -5.34 10.11 -8.72
CA MET A 98 -5.29 10.84 -9.98
C MET A 98 -6.74 11.15 -10.40
N LYS A 99 -7.24 12.32 -10.00
CA LYS A 99 -8.31 13.01 -10.72
C LYS A 99 -7.64 14.08 -11.57
N VAL A 100 -8.14 14.27 -12.79
CA VAL A 100 -7.57 15.12 -13.87
C VAL A 100 -7.13 16.54 -13.43
N VAL A 101 -7.52 17.04 -12.24
CA VAL A 101 -7.17 18.39 -11.75
C VAL A 101 -6.88 18.49 -10.24
N MET A 102 -6.78 17.41 -9.45
CA MET A 102 -6.47 17.51 -8.01
C MET A 102 -5.67 16.32 -7.48
N THR A 103 -4.48 16.60 -6.94
CA THR A 103 -3.62 15.64 -6.22
C THR A 103 -3.67 15.99 -4.74
N THR A 104 -4.51 15.30 -3.95
CA THR A 104 -4.39 15.36 -2.49
C THR A 104 -3.11 14.63 -2.11
N LEU A 105 -2.06 15.35 -1.72
CA LEU A 105 -0.78 14.78 -1.31
C LEU A 105 -0.74 14.75 0.22
N LYS A 106 -1.13 13.64 0.84
CA LYS A 106 -0.94 13.47 2.29
C LYS A 106 0.42 12.86 2.56
N VAL A 107 1.16 13.46 3.49
CA VAL A 107 2.52 13.07 3.89
C VAL A 107 2.49 12.57 5.32
N LYS A 108 3.01 11.37 5.55
CA LYS A 108 3.37 10.92 6.90
C LYS A 108 4.78 10.36 6.91
N GLU A 109 5.57 10.83 7.86
CA GLU A 109 6.92 10.34 8.12
C GLU A 109 6.87 9.24 9.19
N LEU A 110 7.58 8.15 8.93
CA LEU A 110 7.86 7.06 9.85
C LEU A 110 9.32 7.12 10.28
N ASN A 111 9.58 6.99 11.59
CA ASN A 111 10.93 6.93 12.14
C ASN A 111 11.51 5.49 12.09
N SER A 112 12.78 5.34 12.48
CA SER A 112 13.50 4.06 12.44
C SER A 112 12.75 2.92 13.15
N SER A 113 12.20 3.15 14.35
CA SER A 113 11.51 2.09 15.10
C SER A 113 10.26 1.60 14.37
N GLN A 114 9.60 2.47 13.62
CA GLN A 114 8.41 2.12 12.85
C GLN A 114 8.78 1.40 11.56
N MET A 115 9.89 1.80 10.93
CA MET A 115 10.42 1.12 9.75
C MET A 115 10.88 -0.31 10.05
N GLU A 116 11.50 -0.55 11.21
CA GLU A 116 11.90 -1.90 11.63
C GLU A 116 10.70 -2.86 11.66
N ALA A 117 9.53 -2.39 12.08
CA ALA A 117 8.32 -3.21 12.11
C ALA A 117 7.78 -3.58 10.72
N LEU A 118 8.23 -2.91 9.66
CA LEU A 118 7.88 -3.23 8.27
C LEU A 118 8.77 -4.31 7.67
N LYS A 119 9.99 -4.48 8.19
CA LYS A 119 10.96 -5.43 7.61
C LYS A 119 10.38 -6.83 7.57
N THR A 120 10.63 -7.53 6.46
CA THR A 120 10.16 -8.88 6.15
C THR A 120 8.64 -9.03 5.99
N LYS A 121 7.89 -7.92 5.95
CA LYS A 121 6.43 -7.92 5.85
C LYS A 121 5.94 -7.62 4.43
N THR A 122 4.73 -8.09 4.14
CA THR A 122 3.93 -7.64 3.01
C THR A 122 2.76 -6.79 3.50
N MET A 123 2.68 -5.57 3.00
CA MET A 123 1.59 -4.62 3.25
C MET A 123 0.64 -4.62 2.06
N VAL A 124 -0.64 -4.85 2.31
CA VAL A 124 -1.67 -4.85 1.27
C VAL A 124 -2.66 -3.71 1.49
N PHE A 125 -2.83 -2.89 0.47
CA PHE A 125 -3.73 -1.74 0.44
C PHE A 125 -4.88 -2.02 -0.54
N TYR A 126 -6.12 -2.01 -0.04
CA TYR A 126 -7.32 -2.08 -0.88
C TYR A 126 -7.96 -0.70 -1.01
N TRP A 127 -8.11 -0.20 -2.23
CA TRP A 127 -8.74 1.08 -2.51
C TRP A 127 -10.02 0.88 -3.33
N PRO A 128 -11.22 1.06 -2.73
CA PRO A 128 -12.48 0.85 -3.43
C PRO A 128 -12.73 1.93 -4.48
N ASN A 129 -13.66 1.62 -5.39
CA ASN A 129 -14.42 2.62 -6.11
C ASN A 129 -15.15 3.53 -5.13
N ASP A 130 -15.36 4.78 -5.53
CA ASP A 130 -16.16 5.71 -4.75
C ASP A 130 -17.54 5.05 -4.51
N ASP A 131 -17.93 4.91 -3.23
CA ASP A 131 -19.23 4.39 -2.76
C ASP A 131 -19.54 2.88 -2.96
N SER A 132 -18.61 2.04 -3.44
CA SER A 132 -18.95 0.63 -3.77
C SER A 132 -19.16 -0.28 -2.55
N SER A 133 -18.51 0.02 -1.43
CA SER A 133 -18.38 -0.87 -0.27
C SER A 133 -17.83 -2.29 -0.56
N TYR A 134 -17.29 -2.53 -1.77
CA TYR A 134 -16.92 -3.87 -2.26
C TYR A 134 -15.98 -4.64 -1.32
N PHE A 135 -14.95 -3.95 -0.81
CA PHE A 135 -13.98 -4.52 0.12
C PHE A 135 -14.45 -4.57 1.59
N ASN A 136 -15.66 -4.09 1.91
CA ASN A 136 -16.22 -4.25 3.26
C ASN A 136 -16.48 -5.73 3.57
N ASP A 137 -16.83 -6.51 2.54
CA ASP A 137 -16.86 -7.97 2.63
C ASP A 137 -15.43 -8.53 2.57
N ALA A 138 -15.03 -9.23 3.63
CA ALA A 138 -13.70 -9.85 3.72
C ALA A 138 -13.46 -10.91 2.63
N SER A 139 -14.51 -11.56 2.11
CA SER A 139 -14.40 -12.55 1.03
C SER A 139 -14.01 -11.94 -0.32
N ASN A 140 -14.21 -10.64 -0.49
CA ASN A 140 -13.83 -9.89 -1.69
C ASN A 140 -12.38 -9.36 -1.65
N ARG A 141 -11.66 -9.55 -0.53
CA ARG A 141 -10.27 -9.09 -0.38
C ARG A 141 -9.33 -10.17 -0.90
N PRO A 142 -8.72 -10.02 -2.09
CA PRO A 142 -7.84 -11.05 -2.64
C PRO A 142 -6.56 -11.21 -1.82
N SER A 143 -6.16 -12.45 -1.57
CA SER A 143 -4.92 -12.78 -0.88
C SER A 143 -3.68 -12.60 -1.78
N PRO A 144 -2.50 -12.29 -1.22
CA PRO A 144 -1.21 -12.40 -1.91
C PRO A 144 -0.97 -13.73 -2.61
N GLY A 145 -1.60 -14.84 -2.22
CA GLY A 145 -1.56 -16.08 -2.99
C GLY A 145 -2.42 -16.04 -4.25
N GLN A 146 -3.54 -15.31 -4.22
CA GLN A 146 -4.44 -15.12 -5.37
C GLN A 146 -3.91 -14.09 -6.38
N ILE A 147 -3.14 -13.11 -5.92
CA ILE A 147 -2.57 -12.05 -6.77
C ILE A 147 -1.08 -12.30 -7.07
N GLY A 148 -0.29 -12.71 -6.08
CA GLY A 148 1.15 -12.95 -6.18
C GLY A 148 1.53 -14.30 -6.78
N ALA A 149 0.58 -15.18 -7.14
CA ALA A 149 0.84 -16.30 -8.03
C ALA A 149 0.84 -15.80 -9.48
N SER A 150 1.88 -15.05 -9.85
CA SER A 150 2.24 -14.91 -11.26
C SER A 150 3.14 -16.09 -11.62
N ALA A 151 2.79 -16.79 -12.70
CA ALA A 151 3.65 -17.75 -13.39
C ALA A 151 5.00 -17.16 -13.81
#